data_AF-A0A6Y4R592-F1
#
_entry.id   AF-A0A6Y4R592-F1
#
_cell.length_a   1.000
_cell.length_b   1.000
_cell.length_c   1.000
_cell.angle_alpha   90.00
_cell.angle_beta   90.00
_cell.angle_gamma   90.00
#
_symmetry.space_group_name_H-M   'P 1'
#
loop_
_entity.id
_entity.type
_entity.pdbx_description
1 polymer ?
#
loop_
_entity_poly.entity_id
_entity_poly.type
_entity_poly.pdbx_seq_one_letter_code
_entity_poly.pdbx_strand_id
1 'polypeptide(L)'
;MKPARLSQTVVAPGCWGDLPWGNYYREALEQQLNPWLAKMYGFHLLKIGNLSAEINSEACAVSHQVNVSSQGSPMQVLADPLHLPFADKSVDVCLLAHTLPWCADPHRL
;
A
#
# COMPACT_ATOMS: atom_id res chain seq x y z
N MET A 1 23.61 -4.11 -11.44
CA MET A 1 22.18 -3.78 -11.61
C MET A 1 22.07 -2.32 -12.02
N LYS A 2 21.32 -1.99 -13.09
CA LYS A 2 20.98 -0.58 -13.36
C LYS A 2 19.98 -0.12 -12.28
N PRO A 3 20.17 1.03 -11.63
CA PRO A 3 19.22 1.53 -10.66
C PRO A 3 17.91 1.87 -11.38
N ALA A 4 16.79 1.30 -10.93
CA ALA A 4 15.44 1.65 -11.38
C ALA A 4 14.97 2.99 -10.75
N ARG A 5 15.86 3.98 -10.74
CA ARG A 5 15.57 5.31 -10.21
C ARG A 5 14.77 6.05 -11.27
N LEU A 6 13.49 6.31 -10.98
CA LEU A 6 12.64 7.09 -11.87
C LEU A 6 13.19 8.51 -11.93
N SER A 7 13.58 8.96 -13.14
CA SER A 7 14.08 10.32 -13.38
C SER A 7 12.99 11.38 -13.26
N GLN A 8 11.73 10.97 -13.22
CA GLN A 8 10.57 11.84 -13.15
C GLN A 8 9.65 11.32 -12.04
N THR A 9 9.59 12.05 -10.93
CA THR A 9 8.69 11.73 -9.82
C THR A 9 7.28 12.14 -10.24
N VAL A 10 6.53 11.21 -10.80
CA VAL A 10 5.11 11.46 -11.06
C VAL A 10 4.40 11.50 -9.71
N VAL A 11 3.56 12.52 -9.51
CA VAL A 11 2.79 12.67 -8.28
C VAL A 11 1.81 11.51 -8.17
N ALA A 12 1.86 10.78 -7.06
CA ALA A 12 0.94 9.69 -6.80
C ALA A 12 -0.51 10.23 -6.70
N PRO A 13 -1.51 9.50 -7.21
CA PRO A 13 -2.91 9.85 -6.98
C PRO A 13 -3.24 9.82 -5.49
N GLY A 14 -4.14 10.71 -5.07
CA GLY A 14 -4.58 10.81 -3.68
C GLY A 14 -5.59 9.73 -3.33
N CYS A 15 -6.38 9.29 -4.32
CA CYS A 15 -7.36 8.22 -4.19
C CYS A 15 -7.51 7.43 -5.51
N TRP A 16 -8.22 6.30 -5.48
CA TRP A 16 -8.53 5.56 -6.72
C TRP A 16 -9.43 6.37 -7.67
N GLY A 17 -10.24 7.29 -7.14
CA GLY A 17 -11.09 8.17 -7.95
C GLY A 17 -10.33 9.13 -8.86
N ASP A 18 -9.05 9.41 -8.58
CA ASP A 18 -8.20 10.28 -9.41
C ASP A 18 -7.74 9.59 -10.71
N LEU A 19 -7.84 8.26 -10.77
CA LEU A 19 -7.46 7.47 -11.94
C LEU A 19 -8.68 7.24 -12.84
N PRO A 20 -8.52 7.27 -14.18
CA PRO A 20 -9.57 6.85 -15.09
C PRO A 20 -10.04 5.43 -14.77
N TRP A 21 -11.34 5.26 -14.49
CA TRP A 21 -11.93 3.98 -14.07
C TRP A 21 -11.32 3.38 -12.79
N GLY A 22 -10.67 4.20 -11.95
CA GLY A 22 -9.88 3.68 -10.84
C GLY A 22 -10.68 2.95 -9.77
N ASN A 23 -11.93 3.35 -9.50
CA ASN A 23 -12.82 2.61 -8.59
C ASN A 23 -13.14 1.20 -9.12
N TYR A 24 -13.40 1.06 -10.42
CA TYR A 24 -13.63 -0.25 -11.05
C TYR A 24 -12.38 -1.12 -10.99
N TYR A 25 -11.21 -0.49 -11.22
CA TYR A 25 -9.94 -1.20 -11.12
C TYR A 25 -9.60 -1.61 -9.69
N ARG A 26 -9.93 -0.78 -8.69
CA ARG A 26 -9.82 -1.12 -7.26
C ARG A 26 -10.68 -2.34 -6.92
N GLU A 27 -11.95 -2.35 -7.32
CA GLU A 27 -12.86 -3.48 -7.09
C GLU A 27 -12.35 -4.76 -7.76
N ALA A 28 -11.85 -4.67 -9.00
CA ALA A 28 -11.25 -5.80 -9.70
C ALA A 28 -10.01 -6.34 -8.98
N LEU A 29 -9.15 -5.46 -8.45
CA LEU A 29 -8.01 -5.85 -7.64
C LEU A 29 -8.43 -6.54 -6.34
N GLU A 30 -9.39 -5.99 -5.61
CA GLU A 30 -9.93 -6.58 -4.37
C GLU A 30 -10.45 -8.00 -4.60
N GLN A 31 -11.22 -8.21 -5.67
CA GLN A 31 -11.71 -9.54 -6.03
C GLN A 31 -10.58 -10.55 -6.25
N GLN A 32 -9.49 -10.13 -6.88
CA GLN A 32 -8.32 -10.98 -7.10
C GLN A 32 -7.48 -11.18 -5.84
N LEU A 33 -7.43 -10.19 -4.95
CA LEU A 33 -6.66 -10.24 -3.70
C LEU A 33 -7.36 -11.04 -2.61
N ASN A 34 -8.68 -11.02 -2.54
CA ASN A 34 -9.46 -11.66 -1.47
C ASN A 34 -9.07 -13.13 -1.18
N PRO A 35 -8.92 -14.02 -2.19
CA PRO A 35 -8.52 -15.39 -1.95
C PRO A 35 -7.11 -15.54 -1.35
N TRP A 36 -6.24 -14.56 -1.59
CA TRP A 36 -4.88 -14.54 -1.05
C TRP A 36 -4.84 -13.91 0.34
N LEU A 37 -5.58 -12.83 0.55
CA LEU A 37 -5.72 -12.19 1.86
C LEU A 37 -6.24 -13.18 2.91
N ALA A 38 -7.19 -14.05 2.54
CA ALA A 38 -7.70 -15.11 3.40
C ALA A 38 -6.65 -16.16 3.81
N LYS A 39 -5.52 -16.25 3.08
CA LYS A 39 -4.41 -17.17 3.36
C LYS A 39 -3.24 -16.49 4.08
N MET A 40 -3.30 -15.17 4.27
CA MET A 40 -2.30 -14.42 5.02
C MET A 40 -2.60 -14.52 6.52
N TYR A 41 -1.57 -14.82 7.30
CA TYR A 41 -1.66 -14.95 8.75
C TYR A 41 -0.57 -14.12 9.42
N GLY A 42 -0.85 -13.66 10.64
CA GLY A 42 0.04 -12.80 11.41
C GLY A 42 -0.75 -11.95 12.40
N PHE A 43 -0.06 -11.01 13.01
CA PHE A 43 -0.62 -10.05 13.96
C PHE A 43 -0.78 -8.67 13.33
N HIS A 44 0.12 -8.27 12.42
CA HIS A 44 0.18 -6.91 11.91
C HIS A 44 0.22 -6.86 10.38
N LEU A 45 -0.77 -6.18 9.80
CA LEU A 45 -0.82 -5.86 8.38
C LEU A 45 -0.57 -4.36 8.19
N LEU A 46 0.39 -4.02 7.34
CA LEU A 46 0.72 -2.65 6.98
C LEU A 46 0.34 -2.36 5.53
N LYS A 47 -0.54 -1.38 5.30
CA LYS A 47 -0.85 -0.86 3.97
C LYS A 47 -0.04 0.40 3.73
N ILE A 48 0.82 0.37 2.71
CA ILE A 48 1.74 1.48 2.42
C ILE A 48 1.21 2.24 1.21
N GLY A 49 0.98 3.54 1.36
CA GLY A 49 0.49 4.45 0.31
C GLY A 49 -1.04 4.60 0.27
N ASN A 50 -1.50 5.70 -0.31
CA ASN A 50 -2.91 6.08 -0.34
C ASN A 50 -3.80 5.04 -1.02
N LEU A 51 -3.39 4.56 -2.19
CA LEU A 51 -4.14 3.57 -2.94
C LEU A 51 -4.25 2.23 -2.19
N SER A 52 -3.20 1.84 -1.47
CA SER A 52 -3.24 0.65 -0.60
C SER A 52 -4.24 0.80 0.53
N ALA A 53 -4.33 1.98 1.13
CA ALA A 53 -5.26 2.24 2.24
C ALA A 53 -6.73 2.04 1.86
N GLU A 54 -7.08 2.32 0.60
CA GLU A 54 -8.43 2.16 0.07
C GLU A 54 -8.80 0.72 -0.33
N ILE A 55 -7.83 -0.18 -0.44
CA ILE A 55 -8.13 -1.58 -0.75
C ILE A 55 -8.85 -2.21 0.44
N ASN A 56 -10.05 -2.73 0.20
CA ASN A 56 -10.75 -3.56 1.17
C ASN A 56 -9.93 -4.85 1.42
N SER A 57 -9.58 -5.06 2.68
CA SER A 57 -8.84 -6.24 3.15
C SER A 57 -9.51 -6.91 4.34
N GLU A 58 -10.84 -6.81 4.44
CA GLU A 58 -11.66 -7.52 5.43
C GLU A 58 -11.54 -9.05 5.30
N ALA A 59 -11.24 -9.54 4.09
CA ALA A 59 -10.96 -10.96 3.87
C ALA A 59 -9.65 -11.43 4.52
N CYS A 60 -8.79 -10.52 4.99
CA CYS A 60 -7.54 -10.86 5.64
C CYS A 60 -7.77 -11.28 7.10
N ALA A 61 -7.19 -12.41 7.51
CA ALA A 61 -7.29 -12.89 8.89
C ALA A 61 -6.56 -12.00 9.91
N VAL A 62 -5.64 -11.16 9.46
CA VAL A 62 -4.88 -10.23 10.30
C VAL A 62 -5.77 -9.07 10.72
N SER A 63 -6.17 -9.05 12.00
CA SER A 63 -7.13 -8.08 12.53
C SER A 63 -6.54 -6.69 12.72
N HIS A 64 -5.27 -6.57 13.11
CA HIS A 64 -4.63 -5.28 13.32
C HIS A 64 -4.02 -4.77 12.00
N GLN A 65 -4.74 -3.86 11.36
CA GLN A 65 -4.38 -3.28 10.07
C GLN A 65 -4.09 -1.78 10.23
N VAL A 66 -2.95 -1.35 9.70
CA VAL A 66 -2.48 0.04 9.80
C VAL A 66 -2.20 0.57 8.39
N ASN A 67 -2.71 1.76 8.07
CA ASN A 67 -2.38 2.48 6.85
C ASN A 67 -1.31 3.53 7.15
N VAL A 68 -0.26 3.52 6.32
CA VAL A 68 0.83 4.50 6.38
C VAL A 68 1.02 5.17 5.03
N SER A 69 1.10 6.49 5.03
CA SER A 69 1.47 7.28 3.85
C SER A 69 2.05 8.62 4.30
N SER A 70 2.73 9.32 3.39
CA SER A 70 3.24 10.66 3.69
C SER A 70 2.12 11.70 3.81
N GLN A 71 0.96 11.44 3.19
CA GLN A 71 -0.21 12.33 3.14
C GLN A 71 -1.50 11.52 2.90
N GLY A 72 -2.67 12.15 3.05
CA GLY A 72 -3.97 11.61 2.66
C GLY A 72 -4.82 11.07 3.81
N SER A 73 -5.93 10.43 3.45
CA SER A 73 -6.92 9.87 4.38
C SER A 73 -7.48 8.57 3.78
N PRO A 74 -7.76 7.51 4.58
CA PRO A 74 -7.70 7.44 6.04
C PRO A 74 -6.38 6.83 6.56
N MET A 75 -5.37 7.67 6.84
CA MET A 75 -4.08 7.21 7.38
C MET A 75 -4.10 7.19 8.91
N GLN A 76 -3.63 6.09 9.51
CA GLN A 76 -3.37 6.03 10.95
C GLN A 76 -1.96 6.54 11.28
N VAL A 77 -1.01 6.39 10.35
CA VAL A 77 0.38 6.83 10.51
C VAL A 77 0.77 7.71 9.33
N LEU A 78 1.23 8.94 9.61
CA LEU A 78 1.83 9.81 8.60
C LEU A 78 3.35 9.66 8.67
N ALA A 79 3.94 9.08 7.63
CA ALA A 79 5.39 8.87 7.54
C ALA A 79 5.85 8.74 6.08
N ASP A 80 7.13 9.01 5.84
CA ASP A 80 7.78 8.67 4.58
C ASP A 80 7.82 7.13 4.44
N PRO A 81 7.26 6.55 3.36
CA PRO A 81 7.35 5.10 3.11
C PRO A 81 8.78 4.55 3.10
N LEU A 82 9.80 5.37 2.79
CA LEU A 82 11.21 4.96 2.83
C LEU A 82 11.82 4.99 4.25
N HIS A 83 11.10 5.52 5.22
CA HIS A 83 11.54 5.68 6.61
C HIS A 83 10.38 5.33 7.56
N LEU A 84 9.94 4.08 7.50
CA LEU A 84 8.81 3.58 8.28
C LEU A 84 9.09 3.66 9.80
N PRO A 85 8.17 4.23 10.61
CA PRO A 85 8.35 4.38 12.04
C PRO A 85 7.91 3.13 12.82
N PHE A 86 8.22 1.95 12.29
CA PHE A 86 7.90 0.66 12.89
C PHE A 86 9.17 -0.04 13.34
N ALA A 87 9.06 -0.87 14.37
CA ALA A 87 10.20 -1.67 14.81
C ALA A 87 10.58 -2.71 13.76
N ASP A 88 11.86 -3.08 13.71
CA ASP A 88 12.30 -4.15 12.82
C ASP A 88 11.54 -5.45 13.13
N LYS A 89 11.14 -6.18 12.08
CA LYS A 89 10.38 -7.44 12.16
C LYS A 89 9.06 -7.36 12.93
N SER A 90 8.41 -6.19 12.97
CA SER A 90 7.12 -6.01 13.65
C SER A 90 5.90 -6.15 12.74
N VAL A 91 6.08 -6.46 11.45
CA VAL A 91 5.00 -6.54 10.46
C VAL A 91 5.07 -7.90 9.77
N ASP A 92 3.93 -8.59 9.70
CA ASP A 92 3.82 -9.91 9.08
C ASP A 92 3.38 -9.83 7.62
N VAL A 93 2.54 -8.84 7.29
CA VAL A 93 1.95 -8.66 5.97
C VAL A 93 2.07 -7.21 5.53
N CYS A 94 2.58 -6.99 4.32
CA CYS A 94 2.62 -5.66 3.70
C CYS A 94 1.78 -5.63 2.41
N LEU A 95 1.00 -4.58 2.22
CA LEU A 95 0.24 -4.31 1.00
C LEU A 95 0.74 -3.01 0.34
N LEU A 96 1.13 -3.12 -0.93
CA LEU A 96 1.64 -2.02 -1.76
C LEU A 96 0.85 -1.95 -3.08
N ALA A 97 -0.45 -1.65 -3.01
CA ALA A 97 -1.29 -1.49 -4.19
C ALA A 97 -0.89 -0.21 -4.94
N HIS A 98 -0.35 -0.39 -6.16
CA HIS A 98 0.07 0.71 -7.03
C HIS A 98 0.94 1.76 -6.31
N THR A 99 1.81 1.33 -5.40
CA THR A 99 2.68 2.23 -4.62
C THR A 99 4.07 2.36 -5.25
N LEU A 100 4.64 1.24 -5.72
CA LEU A 100 5.96 1.20 -6.35
C LEU A 100 6.13 2.14 -7.56
N PRO A 101 5.15 2.28 -8.47
CA PRO A 101 5.29 3.17 -9.64
C PRO A 101 5.51 4.64 -9.30
N TRP A 102 5.12 5.08 -8.11
CA TRP A 102 5.23 6.47 -7.65
C TRP A 102 6.40 6.66 -6.68
N CYS A 103 7.11 5.59 -6.33
CA CYS A 103 8.24 5.65 -5.43
C CYS A 103 9.50 6.10 -6.19
N ALA A 104 10.21 7.08 -5.64
CA ALA A 104 11.47 7.55 -6.23
C ALA A 104 12.58 6.48 -6.20
N ASP A 105 12.51 5.54 -5.25
CA ASP A 105 13.44 4.43 -5.09
C ASP A 105 12.69 3.14 -4.71
N PRO A 106 12.10 2.42 -5.68
CA PRO A 106 11.28 1.24 -5.42
C PRO A 106 12.09 0.04 -4.88
N HIS A 107 13.42 0.10 -4.90
CA HIS A 107 14.27 -0.95 -4.31
C HIS A 107 14.54 -0.74 -2.82
N ARG A 108 14.42 0.51 -2.35
CA ARG A 108 14.55 0.84 -0.92
C ARG A 108 13.24 0.67 -0.16
N LEU A 109 12.11 0.68 -0.87
CA LEU A 109 10.79 0.39 -0.32
C LEU A 109 10.61 -1.12 -0.12
#